data_AF-A0A1Y0G2Z2-F1
#
_entry.id   AF-A0A1Y0G2Z2-F1
#
_cell.length_a   1.000
_cell.length_b   1.000
_cell.length_c   1.000
_cell.angle_alpha   90.00
_cell.angle_beta   90.00
_cell.angle_gamma   90.00
#
_symmetry.space_group_name_H-M   'P 1'
#
loop_
_entity.id
_entity.type
_entity.pdbx_description
1 polymer ?
#
loop_
_entity_poly.entity_id
_entity_poly.type
_entity_poly.pdbx_seq_one_letter_code
_entity_poly.pdbx_strand_id
1 'polypeptide(L)'
;MFHTQCNIPARSGRHVIYGEWGRNQWTYERFHGCIDVSYGGGNPNPVVADISATPSNSTFAGAGTISLSAAGSSGSNLSYQWSIDAANPSLYSFSSTTSATTTLTLAAPAAQSNVTVRLQVTSGSTTSNDSFTFTHVPVAGASWEDLGALTATSRTLAVGDRVSVRLVRDDGTDVYLPASPLVISSATTSATAWPYALAQAVNNAADDVQVGALNSSGDVVPQQSATGNRVYAETPSVYANAFLQVESTNSSSSVSSSSAPASSSSSAATGSQCNWYGTLYPLCTTTQSGWGWEQNRSCIAASTCSSQPAPYGIVGGGTSSTPASSSPSSSVASSVASSVASSAASSSTGNTGGNCEYVITNEWSDGFTGAIRISNDGSSAINGWNVSWNYTDGSRVTSSWNANVSGSNPYTATNISWNGAIQPGQTVEFGFQGTKGGSGNAATPTVTGSVCN
;
A
#
# COMPACT_ATOMS: atom_id res chain seq x y z
N MET A 1 26.29 -27.85 -35.25
CA MET A 1 25.06 -27.66 -36.04
C MET A 1 24.85 -28.94 -36.85
N PHE A 2 23.69 -29.59 -36.75
CA PHE A 2 23.42 -30.78 -37.54
C PHE A 2 22.87 -30.35 -38.90
N HIS A 3 23.44 -30.86 -39.99
CA HIS A 3 22.92 -30.66 -41.34
C HIS A 3 22.43 -32.01 -41.87
N THR A 4 21.17 -32.05 -42.29
CA THR A 4 20.56 -33.23 -42.91
C THR A 4 20.28 -32.91 -44.37
N GLN A 5 20.77 -33.75 -45.27
CA GLN A 5 20.43 -33.68 -46.69
C GLN A 5 19.27 -34.64 -46.97
N CYS A 6 18.22 -34.12 -47.59
CA CYS A 6 17.03 -34.89 -47.94
C CYS A 6 16.70 -34.65 -49.42
N ASN A 7 16.29 -35.71 -50.12
CA ASN A 7 15.69 -35.57 -51.44
C ASN A 7 14.24 -35.13 -51.28
N ILE A 8 13.98 -33.86 -51.57
CA ILE A 8 12.63 -33.31 -51.52
C ILE A 8 11.86 -33.77 -52.77
N PRO A 9 10.69 -34.41 -52.62
CA PRO A 9 9.87 -34.82 -53.75
C PRO A 9 9.48 -33.63 -54.63
N ALA A 10 9.40 -33.85 -55.95
CA ALA A 10 8.91 -32.82 -56.87
C ALA A 10 7.48 -32.41 -56.49
N ARG A 11 7.28 -31.10 -56.33
CA ARG A 11 6.02 -30.46 -55.95
C ARG A 11 5.89 -29.13 -56.71
N SER A 12 4.68 -28.60 -56.76
CA SER A 12 4.37 -27.25 -57.25
C SER A 12 3.44 -26.55 -56.28
N GLY A 13 3.52 -25.22 -56.19
CA GLY A 13 2.70 -24.42 -55.27
C GLY A 13 3.18 -24.50 -53.81
N ARG A 14 2.28 -24.17 -52.86
CA ARG A 14 2.57 -24.13 -51.42
C ARG A 14 2.50 -25.51 -50.79
N HIS A 15 3.50 -25.88 -50.00
CA HIS A 15 3.56 -27.10 -49.20
C HIS A 15 4.14 -26.79 -47.82
N VAL A 16 3.93 -27.70 -46.87
CA VAL A 16 4.59 -27.70 -45.56
C VAL A 16 5.50 -28.92 -45.49
N ILE A 17 6.76 -28.71 -45.14
CA ILE A 17 7.66 -29.79 -44.76
C ILE A 17 7.55 -29.96 -43.24
N TYR A 18 7.22 -31.17 -42.81
CA TYR A 18 7.18 -31.54 -41.42
C TYR A 18 8.47 -32.26 -41.03
N GLY A 19 9.20 -31.69 -40.08
CA GLY A 19 10.41 -32.23 -39.51
C GLY A 19 10.15 -32.77 -38.11
N GLU A 20 10.69 -33.95 -37.83
CA GLU A 20 10.66 -34.57 -36.51
C GLU A 20 12.08 -34.93 -36.08
N TRP A 21 12.44 -34.58 -34.85
CA TRP A 21 13.71 -34.93 -34.24
C TRP A 21 13.47 -35.67 -32.92
N GLY A 22 14.00 -36.88 -32.80
CA GLY A 22 13.95 -37.67 -31.55
C GLY A 22 15.29 -37.62 -30.82
N ARG A 23 15.25 -37.51 -29.48
CA ARG A 23 16.47 -37.50 -28.65
C ARG A 23 17.20 -38.85 -28.68
N ASN A 24 16.45 -39.95 -28.59
CA ASN A 24 16.95 -41.33 -28.74
C ASN A 24 15.78 -42.28 -29.10
N GLN A 25 16.08 -43.48 -29.63
CA GLN A 25 15.05 -44.39 -30.16
C GLN A 25 14.12 -45.02 -29.11
N TRP A 26 14.51 -44.99 -27.83
CA TRP A 26 13.78 -45.64 -26.74
C TRP A 26 12.91 -44.66 -25.94
N THR A 27 13.13 -43.36 -26.09
CA THR A 27 12.24 -42.34 -25.53
C THR A 27 11.21 -41.95 -26.58
N TYR A 28 9.96 -41.82 -26.14
CA TYR A 28 8.88 -41.26 -26.95
C TYR A 28 8.95 -39.72 -27.03
N GLU A 29 10.09 -39.11 -26.66
CA GLU A 29 10.29 -37.65 -26.70
C GLU A 29 10.66 -37.21 -28.12
N ARG A 30 9.77 -36.43 -28.76
CA ARG A 30 9.92 -35.94 -30.14
C ARG A 30 9.78 -34.42 -30.17
N PHE A 31 10.64 -33.78 -30.96
CA PHE A 31 10.59 -32.36 -31.29
C PHE A 31 10.05 -32.22 -32.70
N HIS A 32 9.11 -31.30 -32.89
CA HIS A 32 8.39 -31.15 -34.15
C HIS A 32 8.58 -29.73 -34.69
N GLY A 33 8.82 -29.61 -36.01
CA GLY A 33 8.96 -28.34 -36.69
C GLY A 33 8.26 -28.37 -38.04
N CYS A 34 7.59 -27.27 -38.39
CA CYS A 34 6.97 -27.07 -39.69
C CYS A 34 7.76 -26.02 -40.47
N ILE A 35 7.95 -26.26 -41.77
CA ILE A 35 8.65 -25.35 -42.68
C ILE A 35 7.74 -25.10 -43.87
N ASP A 36 7.26 -23.87 -44.03
CA ASP A 36 6.53 -23.44 -45.21
C ASP A 36 7.46 -23.33 -46.42
N VAL A 37 7.06 -23.92 -47.54
CA VAL A 37 7.82 -23.90 -48.79
C VAL A 37 6.89 -23.64 -49.98
N SER A 38 7.41 -22.98 -51.01
CA SER A 38 6.69 -22.73 -52.27
C SER A 38 7.58 -23.10 -53.46
N TYR A 39 7.10 -23.99 -54.32
CA TYR A 39 7.85 -24.48 -55.49
C TYR A 39 7.31 -23.80 -56.76
N GLY A 40 8.11 -22.91 -57.37
CA GLY A 40 7.71 -22.24 -58.61
C GLY A 40 8.51 -20.99 -59.02
N GLY A 41 9.83 -21.09 -59.20
CA GLY A 41 10.66 -20.31 -60.16
C GLY A 41 10.77 -18.77 -60.10
N GLY A 42 9.79 -18.03 -59.61
CA GLY A 42 9.98 -16.67 -59.12
C GLY A 42 10.03 -16.76 -57.61
N ASN A 43 10.83 -15.95 -56.92
CA ASN A 43 10.71 -15.83 -55.47
C ASN A 43 9.33 -15.21 -55.22
N PRO A 44 8.26 -15.99 -54.92
CA PRO A 44 6.97 -15.40 -54.68
C PRO A 44 7.12 -14.91 -53.27
N ASN A 45 7.53 -13.65 -53.07
CA ASN A 45 7.58 -13.08 -51.73
C ASN A 45 6.18 -13.32 -51.15
N PRO A 46 6.01 -14.30 -50.24
CA PRO A 46 4.70 -14.79 -49.92
C PRO A 46 3.95 -13.60 -49.35
N VAL A 47 2.67 -13.47 -49.71
CA VAL A 47 1.85 -12.45 -49.07
C VAL A 47 1.76 -12.86 -47.61
N VAL A 48 2.39 -12.10 -46.73
CA VAL A 48 2.35 -12.31 -45.28
C VAL A 48 1.84 -11.01 -44.69
N ALA A 49 0.67 -11.08 -44.05
CA ALA A 49 0.18 -9.99 -43.23
C ALA A 49 1.01 -9.94 -41.96
N ASP A 50 1.43 -8.74 -41.57
CA ASP A 50 2.13 -8.48 -40.32
C ASP A 50 1.56 -7.19 -39.73
N ILE A 51 0.83 -7.34 -38.63
CA ILE A 51 0.19 -6.25 -37.90
C ILE A 51 1.10 -5.77 -36.77
N SER A 52 1.35 -4.47 -36.74
CA SER A 52 1.96 -3.79 -35.60
C SER A 52 1.00 -2.78 -35.00
N ALA A 53 0.96 -2.70 -33.67
CA ALA A 53 0.13 -1.78 -32.91
C ALA A 53 1.01 -0.87 -32.04
N THR A 54 0.66 0.40 -31.91
CA THR A 54 1.34 1.35 -31.03
C THR A 54 0.31 2.23 -30.32
N PRO A 55 0.22 2.18 -28.97
CA PRO A 55 0.95 1.27 -28.09
C PRO A 55 0.51 -0.20 -28.28
N SER A 56 1.38 -1.16 -27.95
CA SER A 56 1.13 -2.61 -28.11
C SER A 56 0.68 -3.26 -26.79
N ASN A 57 -0.29 -2.65 -26.11
CA ASN A 57 -0.74 -3.11 -24.80
C ASN A 57 -1.69 -4.31 -24.94
N SER A 58 -1.66 -5.26 -23.99
CA SER A 58 -2.63 -6.35 -23.91
C SER A 58 -3.99 -5.89 -23.34
N THR A 59 -4.07 -4.69 -22.79
CA THR A 59 -5.29 -4.10 -22.22
C THR A 59 -5.33 -2.59 -22.46
N PHE A 60 -6.51 -2.10 -22.83
CA PHE A 60 -6.80 -0.68 -23.02
C PHE A 60 -7.99 -0.29 -22.15
N ALA A 61 -7.89 0.84 -21.46
CA ALA A 61 -8.93 1.37 -20.61
C ALA A 61 -9.62 2.56 -21.30
N GLY A 62 -10.92 2.40 -21.50
CA GLY A 62 -11.84 3.32 -22.17
C GLY A 62 -11.35 4.07 -23.38
N ALA A 63 -11.65 5.38 -23.46
CA ALA A 63 -11.49 6.09 -24.72
C ALA A 63 -10.01 6.32 -25.06
N GLY A 64 -9.64 6.14 -26.33
CA GLY A 64 -8.24 6.24 -26.73
C GLY A 64 -8.01 6.02 -28.22
N THR A 65 -6.75 5.96 -28.62
CA THR A 65 -6.36 5.65 -29.99
C THR A 65 -5.21 4.65 -30.03
N ILE A 66 -5.22 3.78 -31.04
CA ILE A 66 -4.15 2.84 -31.36
C ILE A 66 -3.72 3.12 -32.79
N SER A 67 -2.43 3.39 -33.00
CA SER A 67 -1.85 3.44 -34.33
C SER A 67 -1.56 2.02 -34.80
N LEU A 68 -2.10 1.63 -35.94
CA LEU A 68 -1.94 0.32 -36.54
C LEU A 68 -1.16 0.44 -37.84
N SER A 69 -0.18 -0.43 -38.05
CA SER A 69 0.61 -0.45 -39.28
C SER A 69 0.78 -1.87 -39.82
N ALA A 70 0.58 -1.99 -41.14
CA ALA A 70 0.87 -3.18 -41.93
C ALA A 70 2.25 -3.10 -42.61
N ALA A 71 3.13 -2.18 -42.20
CA ALA A 71 4.41 -1.93 -42.87
C ALA A 71 5.37 -3.15 -42.84
N GLY A 72 5.21 -4.07 -41.89
CA GLY A 72 5.96 -5.33 -41.85
C GLY A 72 5.47 -6.38 -42.86
N SER A 73 4.32 -6.15 -43.50
CA SER A 73 3.73 -7.12 -44.42
C SER A 73 4.60 -7.32 -45.66
N SER A 74 4.79 -8.57 -46.06
CA SER A 74 5.60 -8.94 -47.23
C SER A 74 4.74 -9.24 -48.46
N GLY A 75 5.26 -8.93 -49.64
CA GLY A 75 4.63 -9.17 -50.93
C GLY A 75 4.80 -7.99 -51.88
N SER A 76 4.10 -8.01 -53.01
CA SER A 76 4.14 -6.97 -54.04
C SER A 76 2.72 -6.47 -54.34
N ASN A 77 2.53 -5.18 -54.63
CA ASN A 77 1.21 -4.61 -54.96
C ASN A 77 0.13 -4.94 -53.90
N LEU A 78 0.47 -4.70 -52.63
CA LEU A 78 -0.38 -5.03 -51.49
C LEU A 78 -1.59 -4.09 -51.41
N SER A 79 -2.77 -4.67 -51.17
CA SER A 79 -3.97 -3.97 -50.72
C SER A 79 -4.34 -4.42 -49.32
N TYR A 80 -4.85 -3.51 -48.49
CA TYR A 80 -5.13 -3.75 -47.08
C TYR A 80 -6.64 -3.68 -46.82
N GLN A 81 -7.09 -4.49 -45.88
CA GLN A 81 -8.43 -4.40 -45.33
C GLN A 81 -8.37 -4.60 -43.81
N TRP A 82 -8.69 -3.54 -43.08
CA TRP A 82 -8.81 -3.55 -41.62
C TRP A 82 -10.24 -3.88 -41.21
N SER A 83 -10.38 -4.74 -40.20
CA SER A 83 -11.68 -5.06 -39.60
C SER A 83 -11.54 -5.30 -38.10
N ILE A 84 -12.66 -5.24 -37.39
CA ILE A 84 -12.71 -5.46 -35.95
C ILE A 84 -13.78 -6.48 -35.61
N ASP A 85 -13.44 -7.37 -34.69
CA ASP A 85 -14.31 -8.39 -34.12
C ASP A 85 -14.41 -8.12 -32.61
N ALA A 86 -15.58 -7.66 -32.17
CA ALA A 86 -15.86 -7.25 -30.81
C ALA A 86 -17.35 -7.39 -30.50
N ALA A 87 -17.69 -7.57 -29.21
CA ALA A 87 -19.08 -7.65 -28.76
C ALA A 87 -19.90 -6.38 -29.07
N ASN A 88 -19.25 -5.20 -29.03
CA ASN A 88 -19.86 -3.90 -29.34
C ASN A 88 -19.02 -3.15 -30.39
N PRO A 89 -19.14 -3.46 -31.70
CA PRO A 89 -18.30 -2.88 -32.75
C PRO A 89 -18.44 -1.37 -32.90
N SER A 90 -19.58 -0.79 -32.50
CA SER A 90 -19.85 0.65 -32.57
C SER A 90 -18.91 1.51 -31.72
N LEU A 91 -18.19 0.91 -30.78
CA LEU A 91 -17.19 1.59 -29.95
C LEU A 91 -15.88 1.85 -30.69
N TYR A 92 -15.73 1.36 -31.92
CA TYR A 92 -14.46 1.40 -32.61
C TYR A 92 -14.61 1.97 -34.02
N SER A 93 -13.68 2.84 -34.40
CA SER A 93 -13.66 3.42 -35.74
C SER A 93 -12.24 3.53 -36.28
N PHE A 94 -12.05 3.17 -37.55
CA PHE A 94 -10.78 3.33 -38.26
C PHE A 94 -10.78 4.66 -39.01
N SER A 95 -9.67 5.40 -38.97
CA SER A 95 -9.49 6.57 -39.84
C SER A 95 -9.43 6.19 -41.32
N SER A 96 -8.96 4.98 -41.63
CA SER A 96 -9.04 4.36 -42.95
C SER A 96 -9.07 2.83 -42.82
N THR A 97 -9.85 2.14 -43.63
CA THR A 97 -9.87 0.66 -43.65
C THR A 97 -9.00 0.05 -44.75
N THR A 98 -8.42 0.88 -45.64
CA THR A 98 -7.68 0.41 -46.83
C THR A 98 -6.23 0.89 -46.91
N SER A 99 -5.82 1.79 -46.02
CA SER A 99 -4.46 2.31 -45.96
C SER A 99 -3.52 1.34 -45.22
N ALA A 100 -2.23 1.34 -45.59
CA ALA A 100 -1.20 0.54 -44.92
C ALA A 100 -1.02 0.91 -43.43
N THR A 101 -1.32 2.16 -43.08
CA THR A 101 -1.33 2.67 -41.71
C THR A 101 -2.70 3.27 -41.43
N THR A 102 -3.25 3.00 -40.25
CA THR A 102 -4.55 3.52 -39.82
C THR A 102 -4.55 3.80 -38.32
N THR A 103 -5.47 4.65 -37.88
CA THR A 103 -5.70 4.91 -36.46
C THR A 103 -7.03 4.27 -36.07
N LEU A 104 -6.98 3.34 -35.13
CA LEU A 104 -8.17 2.82 -34.47
C LEU A 104 -8.52 3.75 -33.31
N THR A 105 -9.69 4.37 -33.35
CA THR A 105 -10.24 5.16 -32.25
C THR A 105 -11.16 4.28 -31.43
N LEU A 106 -11.00 4.30 -30.12
CA LEU A 106 -11.76 3.56 -29.13
C LEU A 106 -12.66 4.54 -28.37
N ALA A 107 -13.95 4.25 -28.29
CA ALA A 107 -14.88 4.88 -27.36
C ALA A 107 -14.96 4.05 -26.08
N ALA A 108 -15.24 4.70 -24.94
CA ALA A 108 -15.28 4.02 -23.66
C ALA A 108 -16.37 2.91 -23.64
N PRO A 109 -16.03 1.65 -23.33
CA PRO A 109 -16.99 0.57 -23.23
C PRO A 109 -17.69 0.60 -21.86
N ALA A 110 -18.91 0.08 -21.78
CA ALA A 110 -19.66 -0.02 -20.52
C ALA A 110 -19.29 -1.27 -19.68
N ALA A 111 -18.63 -2.26 -20.30
CA ALA A 111 -18.19 -3.49 -19.64
C ALA A 111 -16.93 -4.03 -20.33
N GLN A 112 -16.16 -4.86 -19.61
CA GLN A 112 -14.98 -5.51 -20.16
C GLN A 112 -15.35 -6.41 -21.34
N SER A 113 -14.56 -6.35 -22.41
CA SER A 113 -14.71 -7.21 -23.57
C SER A 113 -13.36 -7.53 -24.22
N ASN A 114 -13.25 -8.69 -24.86
CA ASN A 114 -12.10 -9.01 -25.70
C ASN A 114 -12.33 -8.47 -27.12
N VAL A 115 -11.30 -7.85 -27.70
CA VAL A 115 -11.35 -7.19 -29.00
C VAL A 115 -10.27 -7.77 -29.88
N THR A 116 -10.62 -8.16 -31.11
CA THR A 116 -9.65 -8.63 -32.09
C THR A 116 -9.69 -7.72 -33.32
N VAL A 117 -8.58 -7.02 -33.56
CA VAL A 117 -8.32 -6.29 -34.79
C VAL A 117 -7.75 -7.27 -35.80
N ARG A 118 -8.30 -7.31 -37.00
CA ARG A 118 -7.82 -8.17 -38.08
C ARG A 118 -7.31 -7.32 -39.23
N LEU A 119 -6.14 -7.70 -39.73
CA LEU A 119 -5.55 -7.20 -40.95
C LEU A 119 -5.67 -8.28 -42.01
N GLN A 120 -6.28 -7.96 -43.14
CA GLN A 120 -6.21 -8.76 -44.35
C GLN A 120 -5.31 -8.05 -45.36
N VAL A 121 -4.31 -8.76 -45.87
CA VAL A 121 -3.40 -8.28 -46.92
C VAL A 121 -3.62 -9.13 -48.16
N THR A 122 -3.89 -8.47 -49.28
CA THR A 122 -4.11 -9.14 -50.57
C THR A 122 -3.12 -8.63 -51.61
N SER A 123 -2.64 -9.54 -52.45
CA SER A 123 -1.94 -9.22 -53.70
C SER A 123 -2.48 -10.12 -54.79
N GLY A 124 -3.21 -9.53 -55.74
CA GLY A 124 -3.93 -10.27 -56.78
C GLY A 124 -4.97 -11.22 -56.17
N SER A 125 -4.82 -12.52 -56.38
CA SER A 125 -5.70 -13.56 -55.84
C SER A 125 -5.22 -14.17 -54.52
N THR A 126 -4.06 -13.73 -54.00
CA THR A 126 -3.45 -14.26 -52.77
C THR A 126 -3.78 -13.37 -51.60
N THR A 127 -4.25 -13.98 -50.51
CA THR A 127 -4.63 -13.27 -49.29
C THR A 127 -3.95 -13.89 -48.08
N SER A 128 -3.51 -13.05 -47.16
CA SER A 128 -2.97 -13.41 -45.85
C SER A 128 -3.65 -12.59 -44.78
N ASN A 129 -3.78 -13.15 -43.58
CA ASN A 129 -4.42 -12.46 -42.46
C ASN A 129 -3.51 -12.49 -41.24
N ASP A 130 -3.55 -11.42 -40.47
CA ASP A 130 -2.92 -11.33 -39.16
C ASP A 130 -3.89 -10.63 -38.19
N SER A 131 -3.65 -10.76 -36.89
CA SER A 131 -4.55 -10.23 -35.88
C SER A 131 -3.84 -9.74 -34.63
N PHE A 132 -4.35 -8.64 -34.09
CA PHE A 132 -3.96 -8.11 -32.80
C PHE A 132 -5.16 -8.17 -31.86
N THR A 133 -5.00 -8.81 -30.70
CA THR A 133 -6.05 -8.98 -29.71
C THR A 133 -5.70 -8.24 -28.42
N PHE A 134 -6.68 -7.56 -27.85
CA PHE A 134 -6.54 -6.87 -26.57
C PHE A 134 -7.85 -6.91 -25.77
N THR A 135 -7.73 -6.79 -24.45
CA THR A 135 -8.89 -6.59 -23.57
C THR A 135 -9.24 -5.09 -23.54
N HIS A 136 -10.47 -4.74 -23.91
CA HIS A 136 -11.00 -3.39 -23.73
C HIS A 136 -11.86 -3.36 -22.48
N VAL A 137 -11.35 -2.69 -21.45
CA VAL A 137 -12.10 -2.43 -20.23
C VAL A 137 -12.69 -1.02 -20.30
N PRO A 138 -13.80 -0.75 -19.60
CA PRO A 138 -14.21 0.63 -19.35
C PRO A 138 -12.98 1.43 -18.91
N VAL A 139 -12.97 2.75 -19.10
CA VAL A 139 -12.24 3.52 -18.09
C VAL A 139 -12.97 3.07 -16.83
N ALA A 140 -12.34 2.26 -16.00
CA ALA A 140 -12.71 2.27 -14.61
C ALA A 140 -12.46 3.74 -14.30
N GLY A 141 -13.49 4.59 -14.37
CA GLY A 141 -13.34 5.97 -13.93
C GLY A 141 -12.65 5.78 -12.61
N ALA A 142 -11.39 6.22 -12.51
CA ALA A 142 -10.48 5.80 -11.46
C ALA A 142 -11.34 5.80 -10.21
N SER A 143 -11.66 4.61 -9.69
CA SER A 143 -12.62 4.55 -8.59
C SER A 143 -11.75 4.96 -7.44
N TRP A 144 -11.55 6.28 -7.35
CA TRP A 144 -10.47 6.87 -6.63
C TRP A 144 -10.56 6.35 -5.22
N GLU A 145 -9.60 5.53 -4.85
CA GLU A 145 -9.53 5.04 -3.50
C GLU A 145 -9.10 6.21 -2.66
N ASP A 146 -9.95 6.61 -1.72
CA ASP A 146 -9.64 7.67 -0.80
C ASP A 146 -8.58 7.20 0.20
N LEU A 147 -7.35 7.66 0.01
CA LEU A 147 -6.27 7.38 0.94
C LEU A 147 -6.29 8.33 2.16
N GLY A 148 -7.17 9.33 2.14
CA GLY A 148 -7.43 10.23 3.26
C GLY A 148 -7.22 11.71 2.95
N ALA A 149 -7.47 12.56 3.95
CA ALA A 149 -7.28 14.00 3.82
C ALA A 149 -5.79 14.37 3.67
N LEU A 150 -5.48 15.31 2.78
CA LEU A 150 -4.13 15.91 2.71
C LEU A 150 -3.80 16.64 4.02
N THR A 151 -4.80 17.32 4.58
CA THR A 151 -4.72 18.08 5.82
C THR A 151 -6.04 18.00 6.60
N ALA A 152 -5.96 17.68 7.89
CA ALA A 152 -7.14 17.65 8.78
C ALA A 152 -7.35 18.97 9.55
N THR A 153 -6.35 19.86 9.59
CA THR A 153 -6.38 21.12 10.33
C THR A 153 -5.75 22.25 9.54
N SER A 154 -6.29 23.46 9.74
CA SER A 154 -5.70 24.68 9.19
C SER A 154 -4.36 24.98 9.85
N ARG A 155 -3.29 25.09 9.06
CA ARG A 155 -1.94 25.44 9.52
C ARG A 155 -1.21 26.29 8.47
N THR A 156 -0.44 27.28 8.91
CA THR A 156 0.54 27.97 8.07
C THR A 156 1.89 27.26 8.15
N LEU A 157 2.73 27.44 7.14
CA LEU A 157 4.11 26.92 7.11
C LEU A 157 5.11 28.07 6.94
N ALA A 158 6.34 27.87 7.40
CA ALA A 158 7.40 28.86 7.28
C ALA A 158 8.06 28.79 5.90
N VAL A 159 8.61 29.92 5.44
CA VAL A 159 9.41 29.94 4.21
C VAL A 159 10.61 29.02 4.38
N GLY A 160 10.84 28.16 3.39
CA GLY A 160 11.91 27.17 3.36
C GLY A 160 11.50 25.78 3.84
N ASP A 161 10.39 25.63 4.56
CA ASP A 161 9.86 24.31 4.91
C ASP A 161 9.63 23.48 3.65
N ARG A 162 9.76 22.15 3.77
CA ARG A 162 9.62 21.22 2.65
C ARG A 162 8.44 20.30 2.90
N VAL A 163 7.61 20.10 1.89
CA VAL A 163 6.40 19.26 2.00
C VAL A 163 6.27 18.25 0.87
N SER A 164 5.80 17.06 1.23
CA SER A 164 5.49 15.97 0.31
C SER A 164 4.39 15.08 0.89
N VAL A 165 3.79 14.23 0.06
CA VAL A 165 2.89 13.13 0.46
C VAL A 165 3.70 11.84 0.49
N ARG A 166 3.73 11.17 1.63
CA ARG A 166 4.26 9.80 1.80
C ARG A 166 3.12 8.82 1.58
N LEU A 167 3.22 8.01 0.54
CA LEU A 167 2.34 6.90 0.25
C LEU A 167 2.96 5.62 0.80
N VAL A 168 2.14 4.76 1.40
CA VAL A 168 2.54 3.43 1.87
C VAL A 168 1.92 2.41 0.94
N ARG A 169 2.77 1.57 0.32
CA ARG A 169 2.32 0.47 -0.53
C ARG A 169 1.82 -0.73 0.28
N ASP A 170 1.08 -1.62 -0.36
CA ASP A 170 0.59 -2.87 0.23
C ASP A 170 1.71 -3.80 0.71
N ASP A 171 2.90 -3.67 0.12
CA ASP A 171 4.12 -4.38 0.56
C ASP A 171 4.84 -3.70 1.73
N GLY A 172 4.31 -2.59 2.23
CA GLY A 172 4.86 -1.78 3.32
C GLY A 172 5.96 -0.81 2.90
N THR A 173 6.25 -0.66 1.60
CA THR A 173 7.27 0.28 1.11
C THR A 173 6.72 1.70 1.00
N ASP A 174 7.60 2.69 1.16
CA ASP A 174 7.24 4.10 1.08
C ASP A 174 7.55 4.72 -0.28
N VAL A 175 6.66 5.57 -0.76
CA VAL A 175 6.86 6.45 -1.93
C VAL A 175 6.56 7.89 -1.53
N TYR A 176 7.39 8.83 -1.98
CA TYR A 176 7.21 10.25 -1.67
C TYR A 176 6.85 11.02 -2.94
N LEU A 177 5.76 11.79 -2.90
CA LEU A 177 5.26 12.61 -3.99
C LEU A 177 5.13 14.09 -3.58
N PRO A 178 5.67 15.02 -4.36
CA PRO A 178 6.69 14.80 -5.38
C PRO A 178 7.98 14.20 -4.77
N ALA A 179 8.75 13.47 -5.57
CA ALA A 179 10.01 12.84 -5.12
C ALA A 179 11.05 13.87 -4.62
N SER A 180 11.01 15.09 -5.17
CA SER A 180 11.70 16.25 -4.59
C SER A 180 10.66 17.11 -3.85
N PRO A 181 10.74 17.23 -2.51
CA PRO A 181 9.75 17.96 -1.72
C PRO A 181 9.56 19.41 -2.17
N LEU A 182 8.30 19.86 -2.16
CA LEU A 182 7.93 21.24 -2.47
C LEU A 182 8.47 22.17 -1.38
N VAL A 183 9.26 23.17 -1.77
CA VAL A 183 9.77 24.20 -0.85
C VAL A 183 8.76 25.33 -0.70
N ILE A 184 8.37 25.64 0.53
CA ILE A 184 7.45 26.73 0.84
C ILE A 184 8.15 28.07 0.56
N SER A 185 7.53 28.88 -0.29
CA SER A 185 7.98 30.24 -0.59
C SER A 185 7.12 31.26 0.16
N SER A 186 7.51 32.53 0.12
CA SER A 186 6.71 33.63 0.68
C SER A 186 5.30 33.73 0.09
N ALA A 187 5.08 33.21 -1.13
CA ALA A 187 3.78 33.20 -1.78
C ALA A 187 2.86 32.06 -1.32
N THR A 188 3.40 31.02 -0.68
CA THR A 188 2.66 29.80 -0.35
C THR A 188 2.53 29.55 1.16
N THR A 189 2.90 30.47 2.04
CA THR A 189 2.90 30.24 3.51
C THR A 189 1.51 30.08 4.12
N SER A 190 0.45 30.56 3.46
CA SER A 190 -0.91 30.57 4.02
C SER A 190 -1.52 29.17 4.09
N ALA A 191 -2.44 28.97 5.03
CA ALA A 191 -3.07 27.68 5.28
C ALA A 191 -3.90 27.13 4.12
N THR A 192 -4.23 27.94 3.12
CA THR A 192 -4.93 27.50 1.90
C THR A 192 -4.03 27.45 0.66
N ALA A 193 -2.89 28.15 0.69
CA ALA A 193 -1.99 28.25 -0.46
C ALA A 193 -1.02 27.06 -0.57
N TRP A 194 -0.35 26.66 0.52
CA TRP A 194 0.56 25.51 0.43
C TRP A 194 -0.17 24.18 0.14
N PRO A 195 -1.38 23.88 0.67
CA PRO A 195 -2.06 22.62 0.35
C PRO A 195 -2.46 22.57 -1.12
N TYR A 196 -2.89 23.70 -1.69
CA TYR A 196 -3.18 23.82 -3.12
C TYR A 196 -1.92 23.62 -3.97
N ALA A 197 -0.81 24.27 -3.60
CA ALA A 197 0.45 24.13 -4.32
C ALA A 197 1.01 22.69 -4.24
N LEU A 198 0.90 22.04 -3.08
CA LEU A 198 1.29 20.64 -2.91
C LEU A 198 0.39 19.72 -3.75
N ALA A 199 -0.92 19.94 -3.76
CA ALA A 199 -1.84 19.16 -4.58
C ALA A 199 -1.50 19.25 -6.07
N GLN A 200 -1.20 20.45 -6.58
CA GLN A 200 -0.73 20.62 -7.96
C GLN A 200 0.61 19.92 -8.21
N ALA A 201 1.54 19.99 -7.26
CA ALA A 201 2.84 19.34 -7.38
C ALA A 201 2.74 17.82 -7.43
N VAL A 202 1.83 17.22 -6.64
CA VAL A 202 1.56 15.77 -6.67
C VAL A 202 0.90 15.36 -7.99
N ASN A 203 -0.14 16.07 -8.43
CA ASN A 203 -0.88 15.72 -9.67
C ASN A 203 -0.02 15.88 -10.93
N ASN A 204 1.06 16.66 -10.88
CA ASN A 204 2.03 16.76 -11.96
C ASN A 204 3.15 15.71 -11.87
N ALA A 205 3.31 15.06 -10.72
CA ALA A 205 4.42 14.13 -10.43
C ALA A 205 4.03 12.65 -10.56
N ALA A 206 2.74 12.33 -10.54
CA ALA A 206 2.22 10.97 -10.65
C ALA A 206 0.87 10.96 -11.39
N ASP A 207 0.67 9.93 -12.22
CA ASP A 207 -0.58 9.74 -12.98
C ASP A 207 -1.60 8.89 -12.20
N ASP A 208 -1.12 8.02 -11.31
CA ASP A 208 -1.87 7.03 -10.52
C ASP A 208 -2.30 7.54 -9.14
N VAL A 209 -1.89 8.77 -8.76
CA VAL A 209 -2.26 9.43 -7.51
C VAL A 209 -2.61 10.90 -7.75
N GLN A 210 -3.79 11.31 -7.27
CA GLN A 210 -4.25 12.69 -7.37
C GLN A 210 -4.66 13.27 -6.02
N VAL A 211 -4.52 14.58 -5.87
CA VAL A 211 -4.83 15.34 -4.69
C VAL A 211 -5.76 16.49 -5.03
N GLY A 212 -6.88 16.60 -4.32
CA GLY A 212 -7.91 17.60 -4.62
C GLY A 212 -9.27 17.25 -4.03
N ALA A 213 -10.32 17.89 -4.55
CA ALA A 213 -11.70 17.50 -4.29
C ALA A 213 -12.25 16.72 -5.49
N LEU A 214 -12.84 15.55 -5.23
CA LEU A 214 -13.50 14.75 -6.26
C LEU A 214 -14.82 15.43 -6.70
N ASN A 215 -14.93 15.76 -7.98
CA ASN A 215 -16.12 16.37 -8.55
C ASN A 215 -17.15 15.31 -9.01
N SER A 216 -18.35 15.76 -9.42
CA SER A 216 -19.41 14.87 -9.92
C SER A 216 -19.11 14.18 -11.25
N SER A 217 -18.08 14.63 -11.96
CA SER A 217 -17.58 14.05 -13.21
C SER A 217 -16.53 12.97 -12.98
N GLY A 218 -16.06 12.78 -11.74
CA GLY A 218 -15.02 11.82 -11.38
C GLY A 218 -13.59 12.38 -11.41
N ASP A 219 -13.40 13.69 -11.60
CA ASP A 219 -12.08 14.31 -11.61
C ASP A 219 -11.69 14.79 -10.20
N VAL A 220 -10.42 14.65 -9.83
CA VAL A 220 -9.85 15.22 -8.61
C VAL A 220 -9.23 16.57 -8.92
N VAL A 221 -9.83 17.65 -8.42
CA VAL A 221 -9.43 19.02 -8.72
C VAL A 221 -8.83 19.70 -7.49
N PRO A 222 -7.56 20.15 -7.51
CA PRO A 222 -6.95 20.91 -6.42
C PRO A 222 -7.78 22.13 -6.00
N GLN A 223 -8.00 22.30 -4.70
CA GLN A 223 -8.76 23.41 -4.12
C GLN A 223 -7.86 24.33 -3.28
N GLN A 224 -8.10 25.64 -3.34
CA GLN A 224 -7.51 26.60 -2.40
C GLN A 224 -8.22 26.53 -1.04
N SER A 225 -8.00 25.42 -0.34
CA SER A 225 -8.65 25.10 0.92
C SER A 225 -7.65 24.49 1.90
N ALA A 226 -7.82 24.83 3.18
CA ALA A 226 -6.94 24.35 4.24
C ALA A 226 -7.19 22.88 4.61
N THR A 227 -8.36 22.33 4.27
CA THR A 227 -8.76 20.94 4.58
C THR A 227 -9.56 20.28 3.47
N GLY A 228 -9.86 21.00 2.37
CA GLY A 228 -10.72 20.52 1.29
C GLY A 228 -10.04 19.61 0.28
N ASN A 229 -8.72 19.39 0.39
CA ASN A 229 -7.98 18.49 -0.49
C ASN A 229 -7.82 17.12 0.16
N ARG A 230 -8.11 16.06 -0.58
CA ARG A 230 -7.85 14.67 -0.20
C ARG A 230 -6.91 14.00 -1.19
N VAL A 231 -6.26 12.93 -0.77
CA VAL A 231 -5.36 12.12 -1.58
C VAL A 231 -6.11 10.89 -2.07
N TYR A 232 -6.02 10.63 -3.36
CA TYR A 232 -6.71 9.57 -4.04
C TYR A 232 -5.72 8.73 -4.84
N ALA A 233 -5.88 7.41 -4.84
CA ALA A 233 -5.14 6.51 -5.72
C ALA A 233 -6.07 5.82 -6.72
N GLU A 234 -5.56 5.57 -7.92
CA GLU A 234 -6.31 4.88 -8.96
C GLU A 234 -6.52 3.40 -8.58
N THR A 235 -7.76 2.89 -8.68
CA THR A 235 -8.07 1.49 -8.41
C THR A 235 -7.91 0.61 -9.66
N PRO A 236 -7.31 -0.59 -9.53
CA PRO A 236 -6.74 -1.15 -8.29
C PRO A 236 -5.45 -0.43 -7.88
N SER A 237 -5.40 0.00 -6.62
CA SER A 237 -4.27 0.72 -6.04
C SER A 237 -3.29 -0.27 -5.43
N VAL A 238 -1.99 0.03 -5.51
CA VAL A 238 -0.94 -0.64 -4.71
C VAL A 238 -0.64 0.10 -3.42
N TYR A 239 -1.33 1.21 -3.17
CA TYR A 239 -1.16 2.10 -2.04
C TYR A 239 -2.28 1.88 -1.04
N ALA A 240 -1.89 1.53 0.19
CA ALA A 240 -2.81 1.32 1.30
C ALA A 240 -3.18 2.64 2.00
N ASN A 241 -2.26 3.62 2.04
CA ASN A 241 -2.45 4.86 2.80
C ASN A 241 -1.61 6.03 2.27
N ALA A 242 -2.01 7.27 2.61
CA ALA A 242 -1.27 8.49 2.33
C ALA A 242 -1.11 9.37 3.60
N PHE A 243 0.07 9.98 3.76
CA PHE A 243 0.41 10.84 4.88
C PHE A 243 1.11 12.12 4.43
N LEU A 244 0.75 13.26 5.02
CA LEU A 244 1.51 14.49 4.83
C LEU A 244 2.86 14.42 5.56
N GLN A 245 3.92 14.78 4.85
CA GLN A 245 5.26 15.00 5.39
C GLN A 245 5.62 16.48 5.35
N VAL A 246 6.13 16.99 6.47
CA VAL A 246 6.59 18.36 6.61
C VAL A 246 7.97 18.33 7.27
N GLU A 247 8.98 18.79 6.54
CA GLU A 247 10.33 18.96 7.05
C GLU A 247 10.57 20.44 7.32
N SER A 248 10.72 20.81 8.59
CA SER A 248 11.01 22.18 8.98
C SER A 248 12.48 22.52 8.78
N THR A 249 12.76 23.73 8.26
CA THR A 249 14.14 24.22 8.10
C THR A 249 14.90 24.35 9.41
N ASN A 250 14.20 24.49 10.53
CA ASN A 250 14.78 24.55 11.87
C ASN A 250 15.34 23.19 12.35
N SER A 251 15.11 22.12 11.59
CA SER A 251 15.64 20.77 11.81
C SER A 251 16.81 20.51 10.86
N SER A 252 17.84 21.35 10.90
CA SER A 252 19.11 21.07 10.21
C SER A 252 20.18 20.76 11.25
N SER A 253 20.42 19.48 11.51
CA SER A 253 21.64 19.00 12.12
C SER A 253 22.82 19.42 11.25
N SER A 254 23.55 20.43 11.72
CA SER A 254 24.80 20.87 11.10
C SER A 254 25.85 19.76 11.23
N VAL A 255 26.18 19.15 10.09
CA VAL A 255 27.45 18.46 9.92
C VAL A 255 28.56 19.50 9.97
N SER A 256 29.44 19.42 10.98
CA SER A 256 30.72 20.13 10.99
C SER A 256 31.75 19.33 11.75
N SER A 257 32.78 18.96 11.00
CA SER A 257 33.95 18.22 11.43
C SER A 257 34.88 19.08 12.29
N SER A 258 35.51 18.40 13.26
CA SER A 258 36.82 18.69 13.87
C SER A 258 36.97 19.80 14.92
N SER A 259 37.66 19.39 15.99
CA SER A 259 38.55 20.16 16.89
C SER A 259 37.94 20.70 18.19
N ALA A 260 38.05 19.89 19.25
CA ALA A 260 38.18 20.35 20.64
C ALA A 260 39.46 21.22 20.79
N PRO A 261 39.62 22.12 21.80
CA PRO A 261 39.30 21.85 23.21
C PRO A 261 38.77 23.01 24.08
N ALA A 262 38.33 22.63 25.30
CA ALA A 262 38.48 23.27 26.62
C ALA A 262 38.04 24.75 26.78
N SER A 263 37.29 25.22 27.77
CA SER A 263 36.72 24.81 29.07
C SER A 263 35.66 25.91 29.36
N SER A 264 34.73 25.91 30.31
CA SER A 264 34.58 25.29 31.62
C SER A 264 33.18 25.70 32.15
N SER A 265 32.62 24.86 33.02
CA SER A 265 31.61 25.12 34.07
C SER A 265 30.24 25.65 33.61
N SER A 266 29.10 25.11 34.03
CA SER A 266 28.77 24.15 35.08
C SER A 266 27.26 23.92 35.04
N SER A 267 26.79 22.68 35.11
CA SER A 267 25.73 22.22 36.06
C SER A 267 25.16 20.84 35.69
N ALA A 268 25.09 19.99 36.72
CA ALA A 268 24.24 18.82 36.91
C ALA A 268 24.35 17.64 35.91
N ALA A 269 25.13 16.63 36.30
CA ALA A 269 25.02 15.27 35.78
C ALA A 269 23.80 14.56 36.38
N THR A 270 22.84 14.16 35.54
CA THR A 270 21.93 13.00 35.76
C THR A 270 21.55 12.43 34.38
N GLY A 271 22.39 11.55 33.84
CA GLY A 271 22.36 11.15 32.42
C GLY A 271 21.93 9.72 32.12
N SER A 272 21.19 9.04 33.00
CA SER A 272 20.71 7.68 32.71
C SER A 272 19.44 7.72 31.84
N GLN A 273 19.50 7.10 30.67
CA GLN A 273 18.42 6.99 29.70
C GLN A 273 18.04 5.52 29.50
N CYS A 274 16.82 5.25 29.08
CA CYS A 274 16.37 3.95 28.67
C CYS A 274 16.45 3.82 27.14
N ASN A 275 17.22 2.86 26.64
CA ASN A 275 17.11 2.40 25.27
C ASN A 275 15.93 1.43 25.20
N TRP A 276 14.77 1.93 24.80
CA TRP A 276 13.54 1.18 24.67
C TRP A 276 13.32 0.78 23.21
N TYR A 277 13.61 -0.47 22.87
CA TYR A 277 13.51 -1.01 21.51
C TYR A 277 14.17 -0.12 20.43
N GLY A 278 15.31 0.50 20.75
CA GLY A 278 16.09 1.32 19.82
C GLY A 278 15.84 2.83 19.93
N THR A 279 14.90 3.27 20.76
CA THR A 279 14.62 4.70 21.00
C THR A 279 15.00 5.11 22.42
N LEU A 280 15.69 6.24 22.57
CA LEU A 280 16.18 6.74 23.87
C LEU A 280 15.14 7.59 24.59
N TYR A 281 14.78 7.17 25.80
CA TYR A 281 13.89 7.90 26.71
C TYR A 281 14.60 8.24 28.03
N PRO A 282 14.26 9.34 28.71
CA PRO A 282 14.76 9.59 30.05
C PRO A 282 14.18 8.58 31.04
N LEU A 283 14.91 8.31 32.13
CA LEU A 283 14.33 7.56 33.24
C LEU A 283 13.39 8.44 34.08
N CYS A 284 12.28 7.87 34.55
CA CYS A 284 11.39 8.57 35.46
C CYS A 284 12.01 8.73 36.84
N THR A 285 11.81 9.90 37.44
CA THR A 285 12.29 10.24 38.78
C THR A 285 11.29 9.86 39.88
N THR A 286 9.98 9.93 39.61
CA THR A 286 8.93 9.63 40.61
C THR A 286 8.10 8.38 40.28
N THR A 287 8.00 8.02 39.01
CA THR A 287 7.26 6.85 38.53
C THR A 287 8.06 5.57 38.79
N GLN A 288 7.50 4.68 39.63
CA GLN A 288 8.21 3.49 40.13
C GLN A 288 8.16 2.29 39.18
N SER A 289 7.15 2.22 38.30
CA SER A 289 7.01 1.21 37.24
C SER A 289 6.20 1.76 36.06
N GLY A 290 6.44 1.21 34.87
CA GLY A 290 5.77 1.61 33.64
C GLY A 290 6.34 2.87 33.01
N TRP A 291 5.49 3.55 32.25
CA TRP A 291 5.78 4.83 31.63
C TRP A 291 5.24 5.96 32.49
N GLY A 292 6.02 7.03 32.60
CA GLY A 292 5.62 8.25 33.28
C GLY A 292 5.69 9.45 32.36
N TRP A 293 5.07 10.54 32.79
CA TRP A 293 5.21 11.85 32.16
C TRP A 293 5.72 12.82 33.20
N GLU A 294 7.01 13.14 33.13
CA GLU A 294 7.69 13.98 34.11
C GLU A 294 8.51 15.03 33.36
N GLN A 295 8.60 16.24 33.88
CA GLN A 295 9.42 17.31 33.31
C GLN A 295 9.09 17.60 31.83
N ASN A 296 7.79 17.60 31.47
CA ASN A 296 7.28 17.87 30.12
C ASN A 296 7.72 16.87 29.03
N ARG A 297 8.10 15.64 29.41
CA ARG A 297 8.47 14.57 28.47
C ARG A 297 8.06 13.19 28.97
N SER A 298 7.87 12.26 28.05
CA SER A 298 7.72 10.84 28.40
C SER A 298 9.00 10.30 29.00
N CYS A 299 8.89 9.55 30.08
CA CYS A 299 9.99 8.86 30.75
C CYS A 299 9.62 7.39 31.00
N ILE A 300 10.61 6.55 31.23
CA ILE A 300 10.42 5.13 31.55
C ILE A 300 10.93 4.86 32.97
N ALA A 301 10.14 4.22 33.81
CA ALA A 301 10.59 3.81 35.13
C ALA A 301 11.79 2.86 35.02
N ALA A 302 12.77 3.01 35.92
CA ALA A 302 13.99 2.22 35.89
C ALA A 302 13.73 0.70 35.94
N SER A 303 12.74 0.27 36.74
CA SER A 303 12.33 -1.14 36.85
C SER A 303 11.83 -1.70 35.52
N THR A 304 11.04 -0.93 34.78
CA THR A 304 10.50 -1.30 33.46
C THR A 304 11.56 -1.28 32.38
N CYS A 305 12.48 -0.31 32.42
CA CYS A 305 13.60 -0.31 31.49
C CYS A 305 14.56 -1.49 31.72
N SER A 306 14.77 -1.88 32.98
CA SER A 306 15.68 -2.97 33.36
C SER A 306 15.16 -4.36 33.02
N SER A 307 13.85 -4.51 32.76
CA SER A 307 13.25 -5.79 32.35
C SER A 307 13.35 -6.04 30.84
N GLN A 308 14.00 -5.16 30.08
CA GLN A 308 14.19 -5.32 28.65
C GLN A 308 15.23 -6.42 28.34
N PRO A 309 15.00 -7.29 27.35
CA PRO A 309 16.01 -8.22 26.86
C PRO A 309 17.12 -7.47 26.09
N ALA A 310 18.35 -7.96 26.19
CA ALA A 310 19.48 -7.43 25.43
C ALA A 310 19.15 -7.39 23.91
N PRO A 311 19.54 -6.33 23.17
CA PRO A 311 20.48 -5.26 23.52
C PRO A 311 19.87 -4.00 24.17
N TYR A 312 18.59 -4.05 24.55
CA TYR A 312 17.85 -2.90 25.09
C TYR A 312 17.97 -2.83 26.62
N GLY A 313 17.70 -1.65 27.20
CA GLY A 313 17.83 -1.44 28.65
C GLY A 313 18.40 -0.06 29.02
N ILE A 314 18.75 0.11 30.29
CA ILE A 314 19.29 1.38 30.80
C ILE A 314 20.69 1.61 30.21
N VAL A 315 20.89 2.78 29.61
CA VAL A 315 22.13 3.23 28.99
C VAL A 315 22.52 4.61 29.55
N GLY A 316 23.81 4.93 29.62
CA GLY A 316 24.29 6.23 30.11
C GLY A 316 24.73 6.28 31.58
N GLY A 317 24.91 5.13 32.23
CA GLY A 317 25.72 5.02 33.46
C GLY A 317 27.10 4.48 33.13
N GLY A 318 28.14 5.31 33.24
CA GLY A 318 29.51 4.81 33.13
C GLY A 318 29.83 3.85 34.27
N THR A 319 30.01 2.56 33.96
CA THR A 319 31.30 1.85 34.07
C THR A 319 31.16 0.42 33.56
N SER A 320 32.11 0.04 32.69
CA SER A 320 32.28 -1.29 32.11
C SER A 320 32.73 -2.33 33.15
N SER A 321 32.03 -3.48 33.16
CA SER A 321 32.48 -4.88 33.30
C SER A 321 33.71 -5.24 34.17
N THR A 322 33.52 -6.14 35.15
CA THR A 322 34.03 -7.55 35.17
C THR A 322 33.64 -8.28 36.49
N PRO A 323 33.68 -9.63 36.56
CA PRO A 323 32.93 -10.45 37.52
C PRO A 323 33.75 -10.85 38.77
N ALA A 324 33.11 -11.00 39.93
CA ALA A 324 33.57 -11.86 41.02
C ALA A 324 32.49 -12.06 42.11
N SER A 325 32.39 -13.30 42.57
CA SER A 325 31.53 -13.85 43.62
C SER A 325 31.71 -13.21 45.01
N SER A 326 30.62 -13.07 45.78
CA SER A 326 30.52 -13.48 47.20
C SER A 326 29.18 -13.04 47.84
N SER A 327 28.38 -14.00 48.30
CA SER A 327 27.31 -13.86 49.32
C SER A 327 27.91 -13.68 50.74
N PRO A 328 27.14 -13.62 51.87
CA PRO A 328 25.74 -13.24 52.14
C PRO A 328 25.58 -12.26 53.36
N SER A 329 24.32 -12.04 53.79
CA SER A 329 23.81 -11.51 55.09
C SER A 329 23.70 -9.98 55.18
N SER A 330 22.67 -9.35 55.79
CA SER A 330 21.71 -9.78 56.81
C SER A 330 20.45 -8.89 56.79
N SER A 331 19.35 -9.49 57.21
CA SER A 331 18.09 -8.93 57.72
C SER A 331 18.14 -7.60 58.49
N VAL A 332 17.10 -6.78 58.32
CA VAL A 332 16.32 -6.19 59.44
C VAL A 332 14.91 -5.86 58.98
N ALA A 333 13.94 -6.51 59.62
CA ALA A 333 12.55 -6.10 59.68
C ALA A 333 12.41 -4.87 60.58
N SER A 334 11.43 -4.01 60.32
CA SER A 334 10.58 -3.42 61.36
C SER A 334 9.40 -2.65 60.77
N SER A 335 8.24 -3.16 61.13
CA SER A 335 6.91 -2.58 61.11
C SER A 335 6.79 -1.25 61.86
N VAL A 336 5.98 -0.34 61.34
CA VAL A 336 5.13 0.55 62.14
C VAL A 336 3.72 0.58 61.56
N ALA A 337 2.77 0.23 62.42
CA ALA A 337 1.34 0.28 62.19
C ALA A 337 0.75 1.56 62.79
N SER A 338 -0.52 1.83 62.42
CA SER A 338 -1.50 2.81 62.95
C SER A 338 -1.73 4.01 62.01
N SER A 339 -2.94 4.47 61.71
CA SER A 339 -4.32 3.95 61.77
C SER A 339 -5.23 5.08 61.27
N VAL A 340 -6.21 4.73 60.43
CA VAL A 340 -7.53 5.34 60.18
C VAL A 340 -7.67 6.87 59.99
N ALA A 341 -8.03 7.25 58.76
CA ALA A 341 -9.04 8.28 58.52
C ALA A 341 -9.74 8.01 57.19
N SER A 342 -10.93 7.44 57.29
CA SER A 342 -11.88 7.26 56.21
C SER A 342 -12.18 8.61 55.55
N SER A 343 -11.76 8.78 54.30
CA SER A 343 -12.46 9.64 53.35
C SER A 343 -12.85 8.76 52.19
N ALA A 344 -14.07 8.23 52.28
CA ALA A 344 -14.80 7.72 51.14
C ALA A 344 -15.02 8.89 50.17
N ALA A 345 -14.02 9.18 49.35
CA ALA A 345 -14.24 9.85 48.08
C ALA A 345 -14.65 8.73 47.12
N SER A 346 -15.96 8.60 46.97
CA SER A 346 -16.60 7.81 45.93
C SER A 346 -15.92 8.11 44.59
N SER A 347 -14.98 7.27 44.16
CA SER A 347 -14.74 7.13 42.73
C SER A 347 -16.00 6.47 42.22
N SER A 348 -16.93 7.30 41.74
CA SER A 348 -17.99 6.84 40.89
C SER A 348 -17.33 5.93 39.86
N THR A 349 -17.61 4.62 39.97
CA THR A 349 -17.66 3.72 38.84
C THR A 349 -18.73 4.31 37.91
N GLY A 350 -18.35 5.38 37.23
CA GLY A 350 -19.08 5.89 36.09
C GLY A 350 -18.87 4.82 35.05
N ASN A 351 -19.84 3.91 34.96
CA ASN A 351 -20.00 3.02 33.85
C ASN A 351 -19.99 3.93 32.60
N THR A 352 -18.83 4.10 31.98
CA THR A 352 -18.69 4.79 30.70
C THR A 352 -19.49 3.93 29.76
N GLY A 353 -20.72 4.38 29.45
CA GLY A 353 -21.74 3.62 28.76
C GLY A 353 -21.36 3.28 27.33
N GLY A 354 -20.28 2.54 27.16
CA GLY A 354 -19.82 2.06 25.89
C GLY A 354 -20.33 0.65 25.63
N ASN A 355 -20.73 0.41 24.40
CA ASN A 355 -21.15 -0.91 23.92
C ASN A 355 -20.04 -1.48 23.03
N CYS A 356 -19.62 -2.71 23.30
CA CYS A 356 -18.59 -3.39 22.55
C CYS A 356 -19.17 -4.58 21.79
N GLU A 357 -19.06 -4.55 20.47
CA GLU A 357 -19.58 -5.60 19.61
C GLU A 357 -18.43 -6.29 18.87
N TYR A 358 -18.42 -7.63 18.89
CA TYR A 358 -17.53 -8.44 18.07
C TYR A 358 -18.25 -8.87 16.80
N VAL A 359 -17.69 -8.55 15.63
CA VAL A 359 -18.28 -8.81 14.32
C VAL A 359 -17.32 -9.65 13.46
N ILE A 360 -17.84 -10.68 12.79
CA ILE A 360 -17.11 -11.35 11.70
C ILE A 360 -17.44 -10.63 10.41
N THR A 361 -16.45 -9.99 9.80
CA THR A 361 -16.63 -9.21 8.56
C THR A 361 -16.43 -10.07 7.31
N ASN A 362 -15.58 -11.09 7.39
CA ASN A 362 -15.43 -12.10 6.33
C ASN A 362 -14.85 -13.40 6.92
N GLU A 363 -15.19 -14.56 6.37
CA GLU A 363 -14.57 -15.83 6.77
C GLU A 363 -14.36 -16.77 5.57
N TRP A 364 -13.33 -17.61 5.66
CA TRP A 364 -13.00 -18.66 4.67
C TRP A 364 -12.65 -19.98 5.39
N SER A 365 -12.10 -20.95 4.67
CA SER A 365 -11.85 -22.32 5.17
C SER A 365 -11.14 -22.32 6.53
N ASP A 366 -9.99 -21.66 6.62
CA ASP A 366 -9.10 -21.81 7.79
C ASP A 366 -8.89 -20.49 8.55
N GLY A 367 -9.52 -19.40 8.09
CA GLY A 367 -9.31 -18.06 8.63
C GLY A 367 -10.51 -17.14 8.52
N PHE A 368 -10.38 -15.99 9.14
CA PHE A 368 -11.43 -14.99 9.20
C PHE A 368 -10.86 -13.58 9.41
N THR A 369 -11.68 -12.60 9.07
CA THR A 369 -11.50 -11.18 9.40
C THR A 369 -12.57 -10.83 10.42
N GLY A 370 -12.13 -10.33 11.58
CA GLY A 370 -12.98 -9.87 12.67
C GLY A 370 -12.80 -8.39 12.91
N ALA A 371 -13.81 -7.76 13.50
CA ALA A 371 -13.76 -6.38 13.96
C ALA A 371 -14.38 -6.28 15.35
N ILE A 372 -13.87 -5.36 16.17
CA ILE A 372 -14.50 -4.94 17.41
C ILE A 372 -14.90 -3.48 17.28
N ARG A 373 -16.20 -3.23 17.45
CA ARG A 373 -16.79 -1.89 17.47
C ARG A 373 -16.97 -1.45 18.91
N ILE A 374 -16.57 -0.23 19.21
CA ILE A 374 -16.72 0.41 20.52
C ILE A 374 -17.57 1.66 20.30
N SER A 375 -18.84 1.60 20.69
CA SER A 375 -19.78 2.71 20.60
C SER A 375 -19.86 3.41 21.95
N ASN A 376 -19.85 4.74 21.98
CA ASN A 376 -20.10 5.49 23.21
C ASN A 376 -21.59 5.87 23.30
N ASP A 377 -22.38 5.05 23.98
CA ASP A 377 -23.81 5.28 24.21
C ASP A 377 -24.06 6.16 25.46
N GLY A 378 -22.98 6.58 26.14
CA GLY A 378 -23.02 7.49 27.27
C GLY A 378 -23.10 8.96 26.88
N SER A 379 -23.19 9.83 27.88
CA SER A 379 -23.27 11.30 27.70
C SER A 379 -21.93 12.02 27.84
N SER A 380 -20.82 11.30 28.07
CA SER A 380 -19.48 11.85 28.26
C SER A 380 -18.47 11.21 27.31
N ALA A 381 -17.47 11.97 26.84
CA ALA A 381 -16.46 11.44 25.94
C ALA A 381 -15.57 10.37 26.61
N ILE A 382 -15.34 9.26 25.92
CA ILE A 382 -14.34 8.24 26.29
C ILE A 382 -12.98 8.78 25.83
N ASN A 383 -11.99 8.81 26.73
CA ASN A 383 -10.64 9.31 26.46
C ASN A 383 -9.61 8.20 26.71
N GLY A 384 -9.38 7.41 25.68
CA GLY A 384 -8.66 6.14 25.74
C GLY A 384 -9.61 4.99 25.98
N TRP A 385 -9.36 3.86 25.33
CA TRP A 385 -10.15 2.65 25.50
C TRP A 385 -9.26 1.42 25.58
N ASN A 386 -9.73 0.43 26.35
CA ASN A 386 -9.12 -0.88 26.44
C ASN A 386 -10.21 -1.95 26.40
N VAL A 387 -10.01 -2.96 25.57
CA VAL A 387 -10.91 -4.12 25.45
C VAL A 387 -10.12 -5.41 25.52
N SER A 388 -10.78 -6.51 25.86
CA SER A 388 -10.21 -7.83 26.05
C SER A 388 -11.18 -8.90 25.59
N TRP A 389 -10.68 -9.92 24.91
CA TRP A 389 -11.46 -11.09 24.49
C TRP A 389 -10.57 -12.34 24.49
N ASN A 390 -11.20 -13.52 24.51
CA ASN A 390 -10.49 -14.79 24.43
C ASN A 390 -11.27 -15.79 23.57
N TYR A 391 -10.55 -16.68 22.89
CA TYR A 391 -11.14 -17.79 22.15
C TYR A 391 -11.03 -19.08 22.96
N THR A 392 -12.08 -19.90 22.93
CA THR A 392 -12.13 -21.22 23.59
C THR A 392 -12.08 -22.38 22.59
N ASP A 393 -12.17 -22.09 21.29
CA ASP A 393 -12.23 -23.07 20.20
C ASP A 393 -10.87 -23.33 19.54
N GLY A 394 -9.81 -22.64 19.96
CA GLY A 394 -8.47 -22.70 19.34
C GLY A 394 -8.22 -21.63 18.27
N SER A 395 -9.19 -20.73 18.04
CA SER A 395 -8.99 -19.57 17.17
C SER A 395 -7.93 -18.62 17.74
N ARG A 396 -7.20 -17.94 16.86
CA ARG A 396 -6.08 -17.05 17.23
C ARG A 396 -5.96 -15.89 16.26
N VAL A 397 -5.62 -14.72 16.79
CA VAL A 397 -5.35 -13.50 16.01
C VAL A 397 -3.96 -13.62 15.38
N THR A 398 -3.83 -13.30 14.11
CA THR A 398 -2.57 -13.33 13.36
C THR A 398 -2.04 -11.94 13.04
N SER A 399 -2.93 -10.97 12.82
CA SER A 399 -2.58 -9.57 12.60
C SER A 399 -3.75 -8.67 13.00
N SER A 400 -3.46 -7.39 13.28
CA SER A 400 -4.46 -6.40 13.67
C SER A 400 -4.12 -5.03 13.11
N TRP A 401 -5.13 -4.20 12.93
CA TRP A 401 -4.98 -2.79 12.52
C TRP A 401 -5.92 -1.91 13.34
N ASN A 402 -5.66 -0.60 13.33
CA ASN A 402 -6.41 0.41 14.08
C ASN A 402 -6.45 0.19 15.60
N ALA A 403 -5.62 -0.68 16.16
CA ALA A 403 -5.46 -0.91 17.59
C ALA A 403 -4.08 -1.47 17.93
N ASN A 404 -3.61 -1.21 19.14
CA ASN A 404 -2.47 -1.92 19.72
C ASN A 404 -2.99 -3.21 20.38
N VAL A 405 -2.99 -4.32 19.62
CA VAL A 405 -3.37 -5.65 20.13
C VAL A 405 -2.16 -6.35 20.73
N SER A 406 -2.32 -6.94 21.90
CA SER A 406 -1.28 -7.70 22.60
C SER A 406 -1.85 -8.94 23.29
N GLY A 407 -0.97 -9.88 23.64
CA GLY A 407 -1.32 -11.15 24.26
C GLY A 407 -1.39 -12.30 23.26
N SER A 408 -1.54 -13.50 23.80
CA SER A 408 -1.53 -14.77 23.06
C SER A 408 -2.73 -15.62 23.47
N ASN A 409 -3.92 -14.99 23.53
CA ASN A 409 -5.17 -15.52 24.09
C ASN A 409 -5.13 -15.72 25.63
N PRO A 410 -5.70 -14.82 26.45
CA PRO A 410 -6.57 -13.70 26.05
C PRO A 410 -5.81 -12.60 25.29
N TYR A 411 -6.53 -11.93 24.41
CA TYR A 411 -6.06 -10.75 23.69
C TYR A 411 -6.56 -9.50 24.40
N THR A 412 -5.72 -8.47 24.43
CA THR A 412 -6.10 -7.13 24.87
C THR A 412 -5.79 -6.15 23.76
N ALA A 413 -6.67 -5.16 23.56
CA ALA A 413 -6.48 -4.10 22.58
C ALA A 413 -6.63 -2.74 23.24
N THR A 414 -5.74 -1.82 22.88
CA THR A 414 -5.81 -0.40 23.29
C THR A 414 -5.82 0.50 22.06
N ASN A 415 -6.36 1.71 22.25
CA ASN A 415 -6.42 2.71 21.19
C ASN A 415 -5.04 3.11 20.67
N ILE A 416 -5.00 3.55 19.42
CA ILE A 416 -3.88 4.28 18.85
C ILE A 416 -4.16 5.78 18.93
N SER A 417 -3.20 6.61 18.51
CA SER A 417 -3.19 8.05 18.79
C SER A 417 -4.42 8.80 18.27
N TRP A 418 -5.05 8.35 17.20
CA TRP A 418 -6.15 9.06 16.55
C TRP A 418 -7.56 8.55 16.89
N ASN A 419 -7.71 7.35 17.48
CA ASN A 419 -9.02 6.78 17.82
C ASN A 419 -9.26 6.61 19.32
N GLY A 420 -8.43 7.22 20.17
CA GLY A 420 -8.62 7.17 21.62
C GLY A 420 -9.82 7.96 22.12
N ALA A 421 -10.19 9.05 21.45
CA ALA A 421 -11.32 9.89 21.85
C ALA A 421 -12.61 9.47 21.15
N ILE A 422 -13.61 9.01 21.89
CA ILE A 422 -14.94 8.63 21.37
C ILE A 422 -15.99 9.56 21.99
N GLN A 423 -16.52 10.50 21.21
CA GLN A 423 -17.59 11.41 21.67
C GLN A 423 -18.92 10.65 21.87
N PRO A 424 -19.86 11.18 22.68
CA PRO A 424 -21.21 10.62 22.79
C PRO A 424 -21.87 10.36 21.42
N GLY A 425 -22.39 9.16 21.21
CA GLY A 425 -23.00 8.71 19.96
C GLY A 425 -22.02 8.38 18.83
N GLN A 426 -20.70 8.39 19.08
CA GLN A 426 -19.69 7.96 18.11
C GLN A 426 -19.30 6.50 18.32
N THR A 427 -18.83 5.88 17.24
CA THR A 427 -18.30 4.52 17.23
C THR A 427 -16.91 4.54 16.63
N VAL A 428 -15.98 3.81 17.24
CA VAL A 428 -14.68 3.47 16.65
C VAL A 428 -14.63 1.97 16.41
N GLU A 429 -13.91 1.58 15.37
CA GLU A 429 -13.76 0.18 14.99
C GLU A 429 -12.27 -0.12 14.79
N PHE A 430 -11.84 -1.27 15.31
CA PHE A 430 -10.57 -1.86 14.93
C PHE A 430 -10.79 -3.28 14.42
N GLY A 431 -9.90 -3.73 13.54
CA GLY A 431 -10.01 -5.02 12.90
C GLY A 431 -8.79 -5.89 13.13
N PHE A 432 -8.97 -7.18 12.90
CA PHE A 432 -7.92 -8.17 12.97
C PHE A 432 -8.22 -9.35 12.06
N GLN A 433 -7.15 -9.99 11.60
CA GLN A 433 -7.21 -11.28 10.94
C GLN A 433 -6.92 -12.37 11.96
N GLY A 434 -7.58 -13.52 11.81
CA GLY A 434 -7.32 -14.68 12.63
C GLY A 434 -7.46 -15.99 11.86
N THR A 435 -6.92 -17.05 12.45
CA THR A 435 -7.15 -18.43 12.00
C THR A 435 -8.16 -19.11 12.90
N LYS A 436 -9.01 -19.95 12.32
CA LYS A 436 -10.02 -20.73 13.06
C LYS A 436 -9.38 -21.89 13.82
N GLY A 437 -9.98 -22.25 14.95
CA GLY A 437 -9.56 -23.42 15.74
C GLY A 437 -10.12 -24.77 15.26
N GLY A 438 -11.08 -24.76 14.33
CA GLY A 438 -11.67 -25.94 13.71
C GLY A 438 -12.38 -25.62 12.39
N SER A 439 -13.02 -26.60 11.77
CA SER A 439 -13.70 -26.47 10.46
C SER A 439 -15.09 -25.82 10.52
N GLY A 440 -15.44 -25.18 11.64
CA GLY A 440 -16.72 -24.50 11.84
C GLY A 440 -16.71 -23.03 11.42
N ASN A 441 -17.80 -22.33 11.71
CA ASN A 441 -17.84 -20.87 11.61
C ASN A 441 -16.84 -20.22 12.58
N ALA A 442 -16.35 -19.04 12.22
CA ALA A 442 -15.48 -18.26 13.10
C ALA A 442 -16.18 -17.93 14.43
N ALA A 443 -15.46 -18.11 15.55
CA ALA A 443 -16.00 -17.81 16.87
C ALA A 443 -16.21 -16.31 17.10
N THR A 444 -17.31 -15.97 17.77
CA THR A 444 -17.67 -14.62 18.21
C THR A 444 -17.58 -14.54 19.74
N PRO A 445 -16.39 -14.35 20.32
CA PRO A 445 -16.21 -14.26 21.76
C PRO A 445 -16.82 -12.98 22.34
N THR A 446 -17.17 -13.01 23.62
CA THR A 446 -17.59 -11.83 24.35
C THR A 446 -16.43 -10.85 24.51
N VAL A 447 -16.69 -9.58 24.23
CA VAL A 447 -15.73 -8.49 24.47
C VAL A 447 -15.96 -7.94 25.87
N THR A 448 -14.89 -7.76 26.62
CA THR A 448 -14.89 -7.22 27.98
C THR A 448 -13.94 -6.03 28.07
N GLY A 449 -14.14 -5.12 29.02
CA GLY A 449 -13.26 -3.95 29.15
C GLY A 449 -13.91 -2.85 29.98
N SER A 450 -13.14 -1.84 30.37
CA SER A 450 -13.66 -0.71 31.17
C SER A 450 -14.69 0.15 30.41
N VAL A 451 -14.69 0.02 29.07
CA VAL A 451 -15.58 0.72 28.14
C VAL A 451 -16.69 -0.19 27.58
N CYS A 452 -16.78 -1.45 28.01
CA CYS A 452 -17.73 -2.43 27.49
C CYS A 452 -18.74 -2.81 28.57
N ASN A 453 -20.03 -2.66 28.27
CA ASN A 453 -21.14 -3.03 29.16
C ASN A 453 -21.45 -4.53 29.21
#